data_AF-A0A8S1CPQ6-F1
#
_entry.id   AF-A0A8S1CPQ6-F1
#
_cell.length_a   1.000
_cell.length_b   1.000
_cell.length_c   1.000
_cell.angle_alpha   90.00
_cell.angle_beta   90.00
_cell.angle_gamma   90.00
#
_symmetry.space_group_name_H-M   'P 1'
#
loop_
_entity.id
_entity.type
_entity.pdbx_description
1 polymer ?
#
loop_
_entity_poly.entity_id
_entity_poly.type
_entity_poly.pdbx_seq_one_letter_code
_entity_poly.pdbx_strand_id
1 'polypeptide(L)'
;MKAGKLRVRCGHCKSGAVTVARDPCCWEDVLTPDRVEGHCESTQCNGQLRFCQFYFRCADHISQGEEDEAVALYLIKNNIKEVPCLACTDVSNTVLVFPCSEGHVTCLDCFRQYCSSRLRERRFHSDKNLGYTLPCPAGCDNSFIEETHHFRLLSEEEYAQYQRFGAEEFVLQAGGVLCPQPGCGMGILVDGGCTKVACVNGCGFVFCKNCLQGYHIGECQDVEIGATALEQPSYSVDPGRAAQARWDEASKVAIKVTTKPCPKCRTPTERDGGCMHMICTRPQCGFHWCWVCQTPWSRDCMGSHWFG
;
A
#
# COMPACT_ATOMS: atom_id res chain seq x y z
N MET A 1 -2.97 12.24 0.70
CA MET A 1 -1.67 11.73 1.20
C MET A 1 -0.91 12.87 1.85
N LYS A 2 -0.37 12.66 3.04
CA LYS A 2 0.45 13.63 3.79
C LYS A 2 1.73 12.96 4.30
N ALA A 3 2.71 13.74 4.74
CA ALA A 3 3.91 13.19 5.38
C ALA A 3 3.53 12.49 6.69
N GLY A 4 4.14 11.34 6.94
CA GLY A 4 3.93 10.54 8.15
C GLY A 4 5.04 10.75 9.16
N LYS A 5 4.71 10.64 10.45
CA LYS A 5 5.67 10.54 11.56
C LYS A 5 5.58 9.14 12.16
N LEU A 6 6.68 8.39 12.08
CA LEU A 6 6.82 7.10 12.73
C LEU A 6 6.90 7.27 14.25
N ARG A 7 6.19 6.40 14.97
CA ARG A 7 6.15 6.34 16.43
C ARG A 7 6.28 4.89 16.87
N VAL A 8 6.73 4.72 18.11
CA VAL A 8 6.88 3.42 18.75
C VAL A 8 6.26 3.47 20.14
N ARG A 9 5.61 2.38 20.54
CA ARG A 9 5.03 2.18 21.86
C ARG A 9 5.17 0.73 22.30
N CYS A 10 4.91 0.46 23.58
CA CYS A 10 4.93 -0.89 24.11
C CYS A 10 3.81 -1.72 23.48
N GLY A 11 4.11 -2.92 22.96
CA GLY A 11 3.10 -3.81 22.42
C GLY A 11 2.02 -4.21 23.44
N HIS A 12 2.38 -4.24 24.73
CA HIS A 12 1.49 -4.65 25.82
C HIS A 12 0.70 -3.47 26.44
N CYS A 13 1.38 -2.53 27.11
CA CYS A 13 0.71 -1.43 27.83
C CYS A 13 0.45 -0.18 26.99
N LYS A 14 0.86 -0.17 25.71
CA LYS A 14 0.72 0.96 24.78
C LYS A 14 1.42 2.26 25.18
N SER A 15 2.17 2.29 26.28
CA SER A 15 2.98 3.45 26.69
C SER A 15 4.07 3.77 25.64
N GLY A 16 4.27 5.07 25.38
CA GLY A 16 5.37 5.56 24.54
C GLY A 16 6.75 5.60 25.21
N ALA A 17 6.85 5.25 26.51
CA ALA A 17 8.11 5.16 27.23
C ALA A 17 8.80 3.82 26.94
N VAL A 18 9.27 3.67 25.70
CA VAL A 18 9.94 2.45 25.21
C VAL A 18 11.25 2.79 24.51
N THR A 19 12.27 2.00 24.82
CA THR A 19 13.55 2.00 24.12
C THR A 19 13.66 0.73 23.28
N VAL A 20 13.86 0.88 21.97
CA VAL A 20 14.01 -0.25 21.05
C VAL A 20 15.38 -0.93 21.25
N ALA A 21 15.43 -2.26 21.15
CA ALA A 21 16.69 -3.01 21.25
C ALA A 21 17.58 -2.82 20.01
N ARG A 22 16.95 -2.60 18.85
CA ARG A 22 17.58 -2.21 17.59
C ARG A 22 16.70 -1.22 16.85
N ASP A 23 17.32 -0.33 16.09
CA ASP A 23 16.60 0.56 15.19
C ASP A 23 15.94 -0.24 14.04
N PRO A 24 14.75 0.16 13.56
CA PRO A 24 14.15 -0.42 12.37
C PRO A 24 14.99 -0.08 11.13
N CYS A 25 15.12 -1.05 10.24
CA CYS A 25 15.91 -0.92 9.00
C CYS A 25 15.06 -1.02 7.73
N CYS A 26 13.82 -1.51 7.83
CA CYS A 26 12.94 -1.70 6.68
C CYS A 26 11.45 -1.63 7.09
N TRP A 27 10.57 -1.64 6.09
CA TRP A 27 9.12 -1.63 6.32
C TRP A 27 8.64 -2.85 7.10
N GLU A 28 9.22 -4.02 6.88
CA GLU A 28 8.79 -5.22 7.60
C GLU A 28 9.02 -5.11 9.11
N ASP A 29 10.09 -4.44 9.55
CA ASP A 29 10.37 -4.20 10.98
C ASP A 29 9.29 -3.37 11.68
N VAL A 30 8.56 -2.54 10.93
CA VAL A 30 7.53 -1.64 11.48
C VAL A 30 6.10 -2.08 11.18
N LEU A 31 5.89 -2.87 10.13
CA LEU A 31 4.57 -3.39 9.75
C LEU A 31 4.26 -4.75 10.37
N THR A 32 5.28 -5.59 10.59
CA THR A 32 5.09 -6.93 11.16
C THR A 32 5.01 -6.83 12.69
N PRO A 33 3.93 -7.31 13.32
CA PRO A 33 3.86 -7.40 14.78
C PRO A 33 5.02 -8.24 15.32
N ASP A 34 5.44 -7.94 16.55
CA ASP A 34 6.39 -8.77 17.32
C ASP A 34 7.77 -9.00 16.68
N ARG A 35 8.22 -8.08 15.81
CA ARG A 35 9.50 -8.19 15.09
C ARG A 35 10.68 -7.45 15.72
N VAL A 36 10.40 -6.40 16.48
CA VAL A 36 11.42 -5.59 17.16
C VAL A 36 11.17 -5.62 18.64
N GLU A 37 12.13 -6.12 19.40
CA GLU A 37 12.10 -6.11 20.86
C GLU A 37 12.47 -4.74 21.41
N GLY A 38 12.08 -4.48 22.65
CA GLY A 38 12.47 -3.30 23.39
C GLY A 38 12.23 -3.43 24.88
N HIS A 39 12.65 -2.38 25.59
CA HIS A 39 12.47 -2.22 27.02
C HIS A 39 11.41 -1.15 27.27
N CYS A 40 10.38 -1.49 28.05
CA CYS A 40 9.35 -0.55 28.46
C CYS A 40 9.63 -0.05 29.89
N GLU A 41 9.71 1.26 30.04
CA GLU A 41 9.99 1.94 31.32
C GLU A 41 8.73 2.12 32.18
N SER A 42 7.55 1.76 31.64
CA SER A 42 6.29 1.83 32.39
C SER A 42 6.26 0.79 33.52
N THR A 43 5.83 1.24 34.70
CA THR A 43 5.62 0.39 35.88
C THR A 43 4.59 -0.72 35.66
N GLN A 44 3.72 -0.58 34.66
CA GLN A 44 2.75 -1.61 34.29
C GLN A 44 3.40 -2.85 33.65
N CYS A 45 4.65 -2.76 33.19
CA CYS A 45 5.32 -3.83 32.45
C CYS A 45 6.46 -4.53 33.20
N ASN A 46 6.85 -4.05 34.39
CA ASN A 46 7.89 -4.62 35.25
C ASN A 46 9.17 -5.10 34.52
N GLY A 47 9.59 -4.37 33.47
CA GLY A 47 10.86 -4.61 32.78
C GLY A 47 10.99 -5.93 32.00
N GLN A 48 9.91 -6.68 31.77
CA GLN A 48 9.97 -7.91 30.97
C GLN A 48 10.29 -7.58 29.49
N LEU A 49 10.98 -8.48 28.78
CA LEU A 49 11.19 -8.35 27.32
C LEU A 49 9.83 -8.19 26.62
N ARG A 50 9.63 -7.08 25.93
CA ARG A 50 8.40 -6.77 25.19
C ARG A 50 8.72 -6.43 23.76
N PHE A 51 7.80 -6.80 22.88
CA PHE A 51 7.83 -6.32 21.52
C PHE A 51 7.33 -4.88 21.46
N CYS A 52 7.99 -4.12 20.59
CA CYS A 52 7.64 -2.77 20.22
C CYS A 52 6.53 -2.80 19.17
N GLN A 53 5.53 -1.95 19.33
CA GLN A 53 4.54 -1.69 18.30
C GLN A 53 4.85 -0.35 17.64
N PHE A 54 5.05 -0.37 16.33
CA PHE A 54 5.17 0.85 15.54
C PHE A 54 3.81 1.27 15.00
N TYR A 55 3.66 2.58 14.83
CA TYR A 55 2.47 3.18 14.22
C TYR A 55 2.85 4.53 13.61
N PHE A 56 1.99 5.04 12.73
CA PHE A 56 2.23 6.31 12.03
C PHE A 56 1.20 7.35 12.44
N ARG A 57 1.60 8.62 12.42
CA ARG A 57 0.71 9.77 12.54
C ARG A 57 0.90 10.71 11.38
N CYS A 58 -0.12 11.49 11.06
CA CYS A 58 0.05 12.61 10.13
C CYS A 58 1.01 13.66 10.72
N ALA A 59 1.87 14.22 9.88
CA ALA A 59 2.76 15.32 10.28
C ALA A 59 2.08 16.70 10.26
N ASP A 60 0.94 16.83 9.57
CA ASP A 60 0.31 18.12 9.24
C ASP A 60 -0.77 18.56 10.26
N HIS A 61 -1.22 17.67 11.16
CA HIS A 61 -2.21 18.02 12.18
C HIS A 61 -1.69 17.79 13.60
N ILE A 62 -2.22 18.58 14.54
CA ILE A 62 -1.94 18.39 15.96
C ILE A 62 -2.61 17.11 16.39
N SER A 63 -1.84 16.23 17.03
CA SER A 63 -2.33 14.91 17.37
C SER A 63 -3.49 14.97 18.36
N GLN A 64 -4.58 14.26 18.06
CA GLN A 64 -5.79 14.25 18.89
C GLN A 64 -5.75 13.24 20.04
N GLY A 65 -4.64 12.52 20.21
CA GLY A 65 -4.49 11.55 21.28
C GLY A 65 -3.62 10.36 20.86
N GLU A 66 -3.69 9.28 21.64
CA GLU A 66 -2.91 8.06 21.37
C GLU A 66 -3.48 7.22 20.21
N GLU A 67 -4.78 7.35 19.93
CA GLU A 67 -5.53 6.62 18.88
C GLU A 67 -5.50 7.30 17.50
N ASP A 68 -4.92 8.50 17.41
CA ASP A 68 -4.75 9.23 16.16
C ASP A 68 -3.64 8.59 15.32
N GLU A 69 -3.99 7.49 14.65
CA GLU A 69 -3.14 6.67 13.81
C GLU A 69 -3.46 6.89 12.33
N ALA A 70 -2.42 6.84 11.50
CA ALA A 70 -2.53 6.94 10.05
C ALA A 70 -1.99 5.66 9.41
N VAL A 71 -2.62 5.25 8.30
CA VAL A 71 -2.14 4.11 7.51
C VAL A 71 -0.87 4.50 6.73
N ALA A 72 0.14 3.64 6.80
CA ALA A 72 1.38 3.84 6.07
C ALA A 72 1.26 3.36 4.62
N LEU A 73 1.54 4.25 3.68
CA LEU A 73 1.59 3.92 2.25
C LEU A 73 3.02 3.47 1.88
N TYR A 74 3.38 2.26 2.30
CA TYR A 74 4.76 1.75 2.27
C TYR A 74 5.35 1.54 0.87
N LEU A 75 4.51 1.40 -0.17
CA LEU A 75 4.96 1.32 -1.56
C LEU A 75 5.39 2.68 -2.10
N ILE A 76 5.03 3.77 -1.43
CA ILE A 76 5.40 5.13 -1.82
C ILE A 76 6.76 5.48 -1.21
N LYS A 77 7.72 5.84 -2.07
CA LYS A 77 9.10 6.13 -1.70
C LYS A 77 9.56 7.47 -2.27
N ASN A 78 10.51 8.11 -1.58
CA ASN A 78 11.26 9.24 -2.13
C ASN A 78 12.26 8.73 -3.15
N ASN A 79 12.20 9.24 -4.38
CA ASN A 79 12.99 8.80 -5.51
C ASN A 79 14.41 9.37 -5.50
N ILE A 80 15.17 9.09 -4.45
CA ILE A 80 16.55 9.55 -4.29
C ILE A 80 17.45 8.91 -5.37
N LYS A 81 17.02 7.80 -5.98
CA LYS A 81 17.74 7.11 -7.06
C LYS A 81 17.46 7.69 -8.46
N GLU A 82 16.57 8.69 -8.58
CA GLU A 82 16.21 9.32 -9.86
C GLU A 82 15.71 8.30 -10.91
N VAL A 83 14.98 7.27 -10.47
CA VAL A 83 14.44 6.24 -11.36
C VAL A 83 13.29 6.83 -12.19
N PRO A 84 13.29 6.67 -13.53
CA PRO A 84 12.20 7.14 -14.37
C PRO A 84 10.92 6.31 -14.15
N CYS A 85 9.78 6.92 -14.41
CA CYS A 85 8.48 6.25 -14.40
C CYS A 85 8.36 5.24 -15.55
N LEU A 86 7.88 4.02 -15.27
CA LEU A 86 7.65 2.96 -16.27
C LEU A 86 6.66 3.36 -17.38
N ALA A 87 5.80 4.34 -17.14
CA ALA A 87 4.77 4.77 -18.08
C ALA A 87 5.19 6.03 -18.85
N CYS A 88 5.45 7.14 -18.16
CA CYS A 88 5.76 8.43 -18.81
C CYS A 88 7.25 8.72 -18.99
N THR A 89 8.15 7.89 -18.45
CA THR A 89 9.62 8.09 -18.45
C THR A 89 10.16 9.30 -17.69
N ASP A 90 9.29 10.13 -17.11
CA ASP A 90 9.70 11.27 -16.30
C ASP A 90 10.26 10.83 -14.93
N VAL A 91 11.18 11.63 -14.39
CA VAL A 91 11.72 11.46 -13.04
C VAL A 91 10.94 12.33 -12.06
N SER A 92 10.19 11.69 -11.17
CA SER A 92 9.43 12.35 -10.09
C SER A 92 10.12 12.18 -8.74
N ASN A 93 10.00 13.16 -7.83
CA ASN A 93 10.60 13.09 -6.50
C ASN A 93 9.95 12.03 -5.59
N THR A 94 8.68 11.72 -5.80
CA THR A 94 7.94 10.69 -5.07
C THR A 94 7.36 9.71 -6.07
N VAL A 95 7.60 8.43 -5.85
CA VAL A 95 7.21 7.34 -6.75
C VAL A 95 6.58 6.21 -5.95
N LEU A 96 5.79 5.39 -6.63
CA LEU A 96 5.33 4.10 -6.13
C LEU A 96 6.23 3.01 -6.71
N VAL A 97 6.72 2.13 -5.84
CA VAL A 97 7.49 0.94 -6.21
C VAL A 97 6.61 -0.28 -6.00
N PHE A 98 6.31 -1.01 -7.07
CA PHE A 98 5.47 -2.20 -6.98
C PHE A 98 6.19 -3.34 -6.24
N PRO A 99 5.47 -4.20 -5.50
CA PRO A 99 6.03 -5.33 -4.78
C PRO A 99 6.32 -6.51 -5.72
N CYS A 100 6.96 -6.27 -6.86
CA CYS A 100 7.41 -7.30 -7.79
C CYS A 100 8.93 -7.51 -7.70
N SER A 101 9.43 -8.64 -8.20
CA SER A 101 10.86 -8.99 -8.16
C SER A 101 11.77 -7.93 -8.79
N GLU A 102 11.27 -7.25 -9.83
CA GLU A 102 12.02 -6.22 -10.56
C GLU A 102 11.94 -4.83 -9.90
N GLY A 103 11.06 -4.66 -8.90
CA GLY A 103 10.84 -3.38 -8.22
C GLY A 103 10.43 -2.27 -9.19
N HIS A 104 9.46 -2.53 -10.06
CA HIS A 104 9.04 -1.56 -11.08
C HIS A 104 8.51 -0.26 -10.45
N VAL A 105 8.89 0.87 -11.05
CA VAL A 105 8.65 2.22 -10.50
C VAL A 105 7.66 2.99 -11.38
N THR A 106 6.68 3.63 -10.75
CA THR A 106 5.75 4.55 -11.43
C THR A 106 5.62 5.87 -10.66
N CYS A 107 5.42 6.98 -11.37
CA CYS A 107 5.05 8.24 -10.70
C CYS A 107 3.60 8.16 -10.21
N LEU A 108 3.24 9.01 -9.23
CA LEU A 108 1.91 8.96 -8.62
C LEU A 108 0.78 9.28 -9.61
N ASP A 109 1.03 10.12 -10.62
CA ASP A 109 0.03 10.48 -11.62
C ASP A 109 -0.25 9.33 -12.58
N CYS A 110 0.79 8.66 -13.07
CA CYS A 110 0.64 7.45 -13.89
C CYS A 110 0.02 6.30 -13.09
N PHE A 111 0.27 6.20 -11.78
CA PHE A 111 -0.41 5.23 -10.92
C PHE A 111 -1.92 5.52 -10.83
N ARG A 112 -2.32 6.78 -10.64
CA ARG A 112 -3.75 7.16 -10.66
C ARG A 112 -4.40 6.80 -11.98
N GLN A 113 -3.78 7.16 -13.10
CA GLN A 113 -4.29 6.83 -14.44
C GLN A 113 -4.43 5.31 -14.66
N TYR A 114 -3.45 4.53 -14.20
CA TYR A 114 -3.52 3.07 -14.22
C TYR A 114 -4.73 2.57 -13.45
N CYS A 115 -4.90 2.99 -12.20
CA CYS A 115 -6.03 2.61 -11.36
C CYS A 115 -7.37 3.04 -11.99
N SER A 116 -7.50 4.29 -12.45
CA SER A 116 -8.73 4.81 -13.08
C SER A 116 -9.11 4.05 -14.36
N SER A 117 -8.12 3.72 -15.20
CA SER A 117 -8.32 2.90 -16.41
C SER A 117 -8.85 1.51 -16.05
N ARG A 118 -8.19 0.82 -15.11
CA ARG A 118 -8.61 -0.52 -14.68
C ARG A 118 -9.95 -0.53 -13.96
N LEU A 119 -10.28 0.53 -13.22
CA LEU A 119 -11.55 0.67 -12.55
C LEU A 119 -12.69 0.81 -13.57
N ARG A 120 -12.49 1.66 -14.59
CA ARG A 120 -13.46 1.88 -15.67
C ARG A 120 -13.70 0.61 -16.51
N GLU A 121 -12.64 -0.13 -16.79
CA GLU A 121 -12.68 -1.38 -17.54
C GLU A 121 -13.14 -2.60 -16.71
N ARG A 122 -13.41 -2.44 -15.40
CA ARG A 122 -13.66 -3.55 -14.46
C ARG A 122 -12.59 -4.65 -14.50
N ARG A 123 -11.31 -4.23 -14.48
CA ARG A 123 -10.12 -5.11 -14.56
C ARG A 123 -9.26 -5.09 -13.30
N PHE A 124 -9.86 -4.78 -12.16
CA PHE A 124 -9.25 -5.07 -10.88
C PHE A 124 -9.38 -6.58 -10.60
N HIS A 125 -8.47 -7.12 -9.83
CA HIS A 125 -8.45 -8.52 -9.45
C HIS A 125 -9.08 -8.67 -8.07
N SER A 126 -10.00 -9.62 -7.92
CA SER A 126 -10.51 -10.03 -6.62
C SER A 126 -9.72 -11.23 -6.12
N ASP A 127 -8.86 -10.98 -5.13
CA ASP A 127 -8.11 -11.99 -4.39
C ASP A 127 -8.81 -12.32 -3.07
N LYS A 128 -8.75 -13.59 -2.64
CA LYS A 128 -9.47 -14.06 -1.45
C LYS A 128 -8.95 -13.47 -0.14
N ASN A 129 -7.65 -13.15 -0.08
CA ASN A 129 -7.00 -12.67 1.14
C ASN A 129 -6.79 -11.16 1.11
N LEU A 130 -6.49 -10.59 -0.06
CA LEU A 130 -6.19 -9.16 -0.24
C LEU A 130 -7.42 -8.33 -0.62
N GLY A 131 -8.49 -8.99 -1.08
CA GLY A 131 -9.68 -8.33 -1.61
C GLY A 131 -9.44 -7.79 -3.03
N TYR A 132 -10.03 -6.63 -3.32
CA TYR A 132 -10.02 -6.05 -4.66
C TYR A 132 -8.76 -5.21 -4.88
N THR A 133 -7.86 -5.65 -5.77
CA THR A 133 -6.52 -5.07 -5.91
C THR A 133 -6.03 -5.07 -7.36
N LEU A 134 -4.83 -4.52 -7.59
CA LEU A 134 -4.14 -4.47 -8.87
C LEU A 134 -2.72 -5.02 -8.76
N PRO A 135 -2.23 -5.72 -9.80
CA PRO A 135 -0.84 -6.12 -9.91
C PRO A 135 0.02 -5.00 -10.50
N CYS A 136 1.32 -5.27 -10.64
CA CYS A 136 2.24 -4.45 -11.43
C CYS A 136 1.75 -4.34 -12.89
N PRO A 137 1.69 -3.14 -13.49
CA PRO A 137 1.21 -2.94 -14.85
C PRO A 137 2.12 -3.54 -15.93
N ALA A 138 3.36 -3.93 -15.57
CA ALA A 138 4.27 -4.67 -16.44
C ALA A 138 3.94 -6.17 -16.54
N GLY A 139 2.91 -6.66 -15.82
CA GLY A 139 2.49 -8.06 -15.87
C GLY A 139 3.37 -9.01 -15.06
N CYS A 140 4.05 -8.51 -14.02
CA CYS A 140 4.87 -9.35 -13.14
C CYS A 140 4.01 -10.25 -12.25
N ASP A 141 4.49 -11.47 -12.00
CA ASP A 141 3.88 -12.39 -11.04
C ASP A 141 4.01 -11.86 -9.60
N ASN A 142 3.09 -12.33 -8.73
CA ASN A 142 3.08 -12.05 -7.28
C ASN A 142 3.24 -10.57 -6.92
N SER A 143 2.64 -9.68 -7.70
CA SER A 143 2.86 -8.24 -7.62
C SER A 143 1.65 -7.45 -7.15
N PHE A 144 0.69 -8.12 -6.50
CA PHE A 144 -0.51 -7.49 -5.98
C PHE A 144 -0.19 -6.49 -4.87
N ILE A 145 -0.91 -5.37 -4.89
CA ILE A 145 -0.86 -4.39 -3.81
C ILE A 145 -1.67 -4.94 -2.64
N GLU A 146 -1.00 -5.26 -1.53
CA GLU A 146 -1.68 -5.83 -0.36
C GLU A 146 -2.45 -4.77 0.44
N GLU A 147 -1.88 -3.56 0.57
CA GLU A 147 -2.51 -2.47 1.32
C GLU A 147 -3.43 -1.63 0.42
N THR A 148 -4.72 -1.89 0.51
CA THR A 148 -5.76 -1.24 -0.31
C THR A 148 -5.87 0.26 -0.08
N HIS A 149 -5.38 0.79 1.05
CA HIS A 149 -5.34 2.24 1.27
C HIS A 149 -4.46 3.00 0.27
N HIS A 150 -3.58 2.33 -0.49
CA HIS A 150 -2.89 2.95 -1.63
C HIS A 150 -3.87 3.46 -2.70
N PHE A 151 -5.05 2.83 -2.84
CA PHE A 151 -6.09 3.28 -3.78
C PHE A 151 -6.81 4.55 -3.33
N ARG A 152 -6.61 5.05 -2.09
CA ARG A 152 -7.02 6.40 -1.67
C ARG A 152 -6.28 7.52 -2.42
N LEU A 153 -5.30 7.19 -3.26
CA LEU A 153 -4.71 8.13 -4.21
C LEU A 153 -5.66 8.52 -5.37
N LEU A 154 -6.69 7.70 -5.63
CA LEU A 154 -7.79 8.04 -6.53
C LEU A 154 -8.61 9.22 -5.99
N SER A 155 -9.46 9.80 -6.85
CA SER A 155 -10.45 10.77 -6.40
C SER A 155 -11.47 10.12 -5.45
N GLU A 156 -12.20 10.93 -4.67
CA GLU A 156 -13.22 10.41 -3.74
C GLU A 156 -14.32 9.63 -4.47
N GLU A 157 -14.72 10.11 -5.65
CA GLU A 157 -15.72 9.46 -6.50
C GLU A 157 -15.23 8.09 -7.02
N GLU A 158 -14.00 8.04 -7.53
CA GLU A 158 -13.40 6.79 -8.00
C GLU A 158 -13.14 5.81 -6.85
N TYR A 159 -12.73 6.30 -5.67
CA TYR A 159 -12.52 5.44 -4.52
C TYR A 159 -13.85 4.84 -4.00
N ALA A 160 -14.92 5.64 -3.97
CA ALA A 160 -16.26 5.13 -3.65
C ALA A 160 -16.72 4.08 -4.68
N GLN A 161 -16.44 4.33 -5.97
CA GLN A 161 -16.71 3.37 -7.04
C GLN A 161 -15.88 2.09 -6.89
N TYR A 162 -14.60 2.19 -6.51
CA TYR A 162 -13.72 1.06 -6.21
C TYR A 162 -14.28 0.21 -5.07
N GLN A 163 -14.70 0.83 -3.96
CA GLN A 163 -15.30 0.11 -2.83
C GLN A 163 -16.59 -0.62 -3.23
N ARG A 164 -17.45 0.05 -4.00
CA ARG A 164 -18.68 -0.55 -4.52
C ARG A 164 -18.38 -1.74 -5.43
N PHE A 165 -17.47 -1.60 -6.39
CA PHE A 165 -17.12 -2.69 -7.31
C PHE A 165 -16.44 -3.85 -6.59
N GLY A 166 -15.60 -3.60 -5.59
CA GLY A 166 -15.04 -4.66 -4.75
C GLY A 166 -16.13 -5.45 -4.00
N ALA A 167 -17.14 -4.77 -3.46
CA ALA A 167 -18.28 -5.43 -2.82
C ALA A 167 -19.14 -6.21 -3.82
N GLU A 168 -19.39 -5.67 -5.01
CA GLU A 168 -20.09 -6.34 -6.10
C GLU A 168 -19.38 -7.65 -6.51
N GLU A 169 -18.08 -7.57 -6.78
CA GLU A 169 -17.28 -8.74 -7.17
C GLU A 169 -17.21 -9.81 -6.08
N PHE A 170 -17.11 -9.41 -4.81
CA PHE A 170 -17.18 -10.36 -3.69
C PHE A 170 -18.51 -11.14 -3.68
N VAL A 171 -19.64 -10.45 -3.87
CA VAL A 171 -20.96 -11.09 -3.91
C VAL A 171 -21.05 -12.08 -5.07
N LEU A 172 -20.56 -11.70 -6.25
CA LEU A 172 -20.54 -12.57 -7.44
C LEU A 172 -19.65 -13.80 -7.22
N GLN A 173 -18.45 -13.63 -6.67
CA GLN A 173 -17.54 -14.74 -6.36
C GLN A 173 -18.09 -15.69 -5.29
N ALA A 174 -18.90 -15.19 -4.36
CA ALA A 174 -19.62 -16.00 -3.38
C ALA A 174 -20.85 -16.73 -3.95
N GLY A 175 -21.12 -16.63 -5.26
CA GLY A 175 -22.27 -17.25 -5.93
C GLY A 175 -23.59 -16.51 -5.75
N GLY A 176 -23.51 -15.27 -5.26
CA GLY A 176 -24.61 -14.31 -5.20
C GLY A 176 -24.91 -13.66 -6.55
N VAL A 177 -25.82 -12.69 -6.54
CA VAL A 177 -26.22 -11.92 -7.72
C VAL A 177 -26.40 -10.45 -7.38
N LEU A 178 -26.25 -9.58 -8.38
CA LEU A 178 -26.59 -8.16 -8.25
C LEU A 178 -28.01 -7.91 -8.76
N CYS A 179 -28.73 -7.02 -8.09
CA CYS A 179 -30.05 -6.60 -8.56
C CYS A 179 -29.94 -5.95 -9.96
N PRO A 180 -30.64 -6.46 -10.97
CA PRO A 180 -30.53 -5.98 -12.35
C PRO A 180 -31.28 -4.67 -12.61
N GLN A 181 -32.05 -4.16 -11.63
CA GLN A 181 -32.77 -2.91 -11.82
C GLN A 181 -31.82 -1.73 -12.00
N PRO A 182 -32.02 -0.90 -13.04
CA PRO A 182 -31.24 0.32 -13.24
C PRO A 182 -31.27 1.20 -11.99
N GLY A 183 -30.10 1.60 -11.53
CA GLY A 183 -29.95 2.44 -10.33
C GLY A 183 -30.04 1.71 -8.98
N CYS A 184 -30.29 0.39 -8.95
CA CYS A 184 -30.25 -0.39 -7.71
C CYS A 184 -28.89 -1.08 -7.49
N GLY A 185 -28.58 -2.14 -8.25
CA GLY A 185 -27.29 -2.84 -8.13
C GLY A 185 -27.01 -3.52 -6.79
N MET A 186 -28.01 -3.68 -5.90
CA MET A 186 -27.81 -4.27 -4.58
C MET A 186 -27.32 -5.72 -4.70
N GLY A 187 -26.24 -6.05 -4.00
CA GLY A 187 -25.67 -7.40 -3.96
C GLY A 187 -26.39 -8.32 -2.99
N ILE A 188 -26.81 -9.50 -3.47
CA ILE A 188 -27.64 -10.45 -2.74
C ILE A 188 -26.93 -11.81 -2.74
N LEU A 189 -26.61 -12.32 -1.56
CA LEU A 189 -26.20 -13.71 -1.37
C LEU A 189 -27.45 -14.58 -1.32
N VAL A 190 -27.54 -15.53 -2.24
CA VAL A 190 -28.72 -16.38 -2.42
C VAL A 190 -28.38 -17.80 -2.00
N ASP A 191 -29.24 -18.40 -1.17
CA ASP A 191 -29.10 -19.80 -0.75
C ASP A 191 -29.06 -20.75 -1.96
N GLY A 192 -28.30 -21.84 -1.81
CA GLY A 192 -28.16 -22.86 -2.84
C GLY A 192 -29.51 -23.42 -3.29
N GLY A 193 -29.76 -23.41 -4.60
CA GLY A 193 -30.98 -23.97 -5.21
C GLY A 193 -32.15 -22.98 -5.35
N CYS A 194 -32.06 -21.75 -4.85
CA CYS A 194 -33.12 -20.76 -5.04
C CYS A 194 -32.94 -19.99 -6.36
N THR A 195 -33.97 -20.03 -7.22
CA THR A 195 -34.02 -19.27 -8.48
C THR A 195 -34.79 -17.96 -8.36
N LYS A 196 -35.68 -17.83 -7.38
CA LYS A 196 -36.48 -16.63 -7.12
C LYS A 196 -35.75 -15.71 -6.15
N VAL A 197 -35.26 -14.58 -6.63
CA VAL A 197 -34.53 -13.61 -5.82
C VAL A 197 -35.38 -12.36 -5.63
N ALA A 198 -35.51 -11.90 -4.39
CA ALA A 198 -36.20 -10.65 -4.07
C ALA A 198 -35.19 -9.63 -3.51
N CYS A 199 -35.21 -8.42 -4.06
CA CYS A 199 -34.36 -7.31 -3.64
C CYS A 199 -34.93 -6.62 -2.37
N VAL A 200 -34.99 -7.36 -1.25
CA VAL A 200 -35.75 -6.97 -0.04
C VAL A 200 -35.28 -5.64 0.58
N ASN A 201 -33.97 -5.45 0.70
CA ASN A 201 -33.39 -4.22 1.29
C ASN A 201 -33.02 -3.17 0.23
N GLY A 202 -33.55 -3.30 -0.99
CA GLY A 202 -33.23 -2.42 -2.12
C GLY A 202 -34.50 -1.90 -2.77
N CYS A 203 -34.68 -2.16 -4.06
CA CYS A 203 -35.82 -1.66 -4.82
C CYS A 203 -37.07 -2.56 -4.77
N GLY A 204 -37.03 -3.70 -4.08
CA GLY A 204 -38.14 -4.65 -3.99
C GLY A 204 -38.37 -5.50 -5.25
N PHE A 205 -37.56 -5.32 -6.31
CA PHE A 205 -37.70 -6.10 -7.55
C PHE A 205 -37.47 -7.59 -7.31
N VAL A 206 -38.31 -8.42 -7.94
CA VAL A 206 -38.26 -9.88 -7.85
C VAL A 206 -37.88 -10.45 -9.20
N PHE A 207 -36.74 -11.14 -9.25
CA PHE A 207 -36.10 -11.56 -10.49
C PHE A 207 -35.59 -13.00 -10.43
N CYS A 208 -35.34 -13.57 -11.60
CA CYS A 208 -34.76 -14.89 -11.75
C CYS A 208 -33.23 -14.82 -11.63
N LYS A 209 -32.65 -15.67 -10.78
CA LYS A 209 -31.19 -15.75 -10.56
C LYS A 209 -30.42 -16.04 -11.85
N ASN A 210 -31.01 -16.81 -12.76
CA ASN A 210 -30.29 -17.37 -13.91
C ASN A 210 -30.25 -16.42 -15.12
N CYS A 211 -31.38 -15.79 -15.46
CA CYS A 211 -31.48 -14.88 -16.62
C CYS A 211 -31.46 -13.39 -16.25
N LEU A 212 -31.50 -13.06 -14.95
CA LEU A 212 -31.56 -11.70 -14.42
C LEU A 212 -32.76 -10.87 -14.94
N GLN A 213 -33.80 -11.53 -15.46
CA GLN A 213 -35.08 -10.92 -15.83
C GLN A 213 -36.11 -11.06 -14.69
N GLY A 214 -37.28 -10.43 -14.84
CA GLY A 214 -38.39 -10.61 -13.89
C GLY A 214 -38.68 -12.09 -13.62
N TYR A 215 -39.02 -12.43 -12.37
CA TYR A 215 -39.20 -13.83 -11.98
C TYR A 215 -40.28 -14.51 -12.83
N HIS A 216 -40.00 -15.73 -13.26
CA HIS A 216 -40.87 -16.54 -14.09
C HIS A 216 -40.91 -18.00 -13.60
N ILE A 217 -41.95 -18.72 -14.00
CA ILE A 217 -42.08 -20.17 -13.79
C ILE A 217 -41.81 -20.85 -15.13
N GLY A 218 -40.89 -21.81 -15.16
CA GLY A 218 -40.43 -22.47 -16.39
C GLY A 218 -39.00 -22.08 -16.79
N GLU A 219 -38.59 -22.49 -17.99
CA GLU A 219 -37.23 -22.26 -18.50
C GLU A 219 -36.94 -20.79 -18.79
N CYS A 220 -35.65 -20.41 -18.68
CA CYS A 220 -35.20 -19.07 -19.05
C CYS A 220 -35.19 -18.94 -20.58
N GLN A 221 -35.65 -17.78 -21.08
CA GLN A 221 -35.45 -17.45 -22.48
C GLN A 221 -34.01 -17.00 -22.70
N ASP A 222 -33.35 -17.55 -23.71
CA ASP A 222 -32.01 -17.16 -24.10
C ASP A 222 -32.03 -15.70 -24.54
N VAL A 223 -31.35 -14.85 -23.76
CA VAL A 223 -31.02 -13.51 -24.19
C VAL A 223 -29.59 -13.61 -24.71
N GLU A 224 -29.39 -13.36 -26.01
CA GLU A 224 -28.05 -13.28 -26.61
C GLU A 224 -27.27 -12.16 -25.90
N ILE A 225 -26.48 -12.53 -24.89
CA ILE A 225 -25.50 -11.63 -24.30
C ILE A 225 -24.38 -11.52 -25.32
N GLY A 226 -24.45 -10.50 -26.17
CA GLY A 226 -23.45 -10.20 -27.17
C GLY A 226 -22.06 -10.22 -26.53
N ALA A 227 -21.22 -11.15 -26.97
CA ALA A 227 -19.84 -11.26 -26.55
C ALA A 227 -19.16 -9.91 -26.82
N THR A 228 -18.92 -9.13 -25.77
CA THR A 228 -18.13 -7.92 -25.87
C THR A 228 -16.74 -8.35 -26.32
N ALA A 229 -16.34 -7.87 -27.50
CA ALA A 229 -15.02 -8.09 -28.04
C ALA A 229 -13.98 -7.78 -26.95
N LEU A 230 -12.92 -8.59 -26.87
CA LEU A 230 -11.78 -8.36 -25.98
C LEU A 230 -11.12 -7.03 -26.36
N GLU A 231 -11.65 -5.92 -25.84
CA GLU A 231 -11.10 -4.58 -26.05
C GLU A 231 -9.69 -4.57 -25.45
N GLN A 232 -8.72 -4.09 -26.23
CA GLN A 232 -7.37 -3.93 -25.74
C GLN A 232 -7.37 -3.01 -24.51
N PRO A 233 -6.56 -3.31 -23.49
CA PRO A 233 -6.44 -2.44 -22.32
C PRO A 233 -6.02 -1.03 -22.73
N SER A 234 -6.76 -0.02 -22.27
CA SER A 234 -6.44 1.39 -22.54
C SER A 234 -5.13 1.83 -21.91
N TYR A 235 -4.70 1.12 -20.86
CA TYR A 235 -3.40 1.30 -20.23
C TYR A 235 -2.46 0.14 -20.59
N SER A 236 -1.36 0.46 -21.27
CA SER A 236 -0.29 -0.48 -21.59
C SER A 236 1.07 0.12 -21.22
N VAL A 237 2.00 -0.76 -20.87
CA VAL A 237 3.37 -0.41 -20.51
C VAL A 237 4.29 -0.98 -21.56
N ASP A 238 5.16 -0.14 -22.10
CA ASP A 238 6.20 -0.58 -23.03
C ASP A 238 7.26 -1.41 -22.27
N PRO A 239 7.59 -2.63 -22.75
CA PRO A 239 8.59 -3.48 -22.09
C PRO A 239 9.97 -2.83 -21.97
N GLY A 240 10.37 -1.99 -22.93
CA GLY A 240 11.63 -1.25 -22.89
C GLY A 240 11.66 -0.20 -21.77
N ARG A 241 10.55 0.54 -21.58
CA ARG A 241 10.39 1.48 -20.46
C ARG A 241 10.37 0.76 -19.12
N ALA A 242 9.67 -0.37 -19.01
CA ALA A 242 9.64 -1.19 -17.81
C ALA A 242 11.04 -1.66 -17.40
N ALA A 243 11.85 -2.12 -18.36
CA ALA A 243 13.23 -2.53 -18.10
C ALA A 243 14.12 -1.42 -17.50
N GLN A 244 13.85 -0.15 -17.84
CA GLN A 244 14.61 1.00 -17.30
C GLN A 244 14.07 1.50 -15.95
N ALA A 245 12.81 1.22 -15.63
CA ALA A 245 12.10 1.72 -14.47
C ALA A 245 12.17 0.74 -13.28
N ARG A 246 13.38 0.30 -12.90
CA ARG A 246 13.62 -0.67 -11.83
C ARG A 246 14.32 -0.04 -10.63
N TRP A 247 13.75 -0.22 -9.43
CA TRP A 247 14.23 0.42 -8.21
C TRP A 247 15.66 0.01 -7.82
N ASP A 248 15.98 -1.28 -7.94
CA ASP A 248 17.27 -1.80 -7.50
C ASP A 248 18.37 -1.62 -8.56
N GLU A 249 18.03 -1.73 -9.85
CA GLU A 249 18.98 -1.70 -10.95
C GLU A 249 19.47 -0.28 -11.31
N ALA A 250 18.62 0.74 -11.13
CA ALA A 250 19.03 2.15 -11.30
C ALA A 250 20.17 2.57 -10.35
N SER A 251 20.37 1.82 -9.26
CA SER A 251 21.52 1.97 -8.35
C SER A 251 22.87 1.70 -9.01
N LYS A 252 22.91 0.92 -10.11
CA LYS A 252 24.17 0.61 -10.82
C LYS A 252 24.67 1.78 -11.67
N VAL A 253 23.77 2.66 -12.12
CA VAL A 253 24.13 3.83 -12.96
C VAL A 253 24.37 5.07 -12.11
N ALA A 254 23.63 5.23 -11.01
CA ALA A 254 23.85 6.28 -10.05
C ALA A 254 24.99 5.89 -9.09
N ILE A 255 26.24 6.25 -9.43
CA ILE A 255 27.35 6.36 -8.47
C ILE A 255 27.01 7.52 -7.50
N LYS A 256 26.00 7.33 -6.64
CA LYS A 256 25.71 8.23 -5.54
C LYS A 256 26.57 7.79 -4.38
N VAL A 257 27.48 8.69 -4.01
CA VAL A 257 28.36 8.67 -2.85
C VAL A 257 27.81 7.76 -1.73
N THR A 258 28.30 6.51 -1.70
CA THR A 258 28.04 5.53 -0.64
C THR A 258 28.66 5.95 0.68
N THR A 259 29.50 6.99 0.66
CA THR A 259 30.35 7.41 1.75
C THR A 259 30.12 8.88 2.13
N LYS A 260 29.48 9.16 3.26
CA LYS A 260 29.35 10.54 3.78
C LYS A 260 30.34 10.78 4.92
N PRO A 261 30.92 11.98 5.05
CA PRO A 261 31.81 12.29 6.16
C PRO A 261 31.02 12.46 7.46
N CYS A 262 31.53 11.89 8.56
CA CYS A 262 30.97 12.12 9.90
C CYS A 262 30.90 13.64 10.21
N PRO A 263 29.77 14.20 10.65
CA PRO A 263 29.65 15.63 10.94
C PRO A 263 30.62 16.14 12.01
N LYS A 264 31.01 15.29 12.96
CA LYS A 264 31.91 15.64 14.07
C LYS A 264 33.40 15.54 13.70
N CYS A 265 33.82 14.45 13.06
CA CYS A 265 35.25 14.16 12.86
C CYS A 265 35.67 14.03 11.39
N ARG A 266 34.72 14.20 10.46
CA ARG A 266 34.89 14.12 8.99
C ARG A 266 35.38 12.78 8.45
N THR A 267 35.53 11.76 9.29
CA THR A 267 35.86 10.40 8.85
C THR A 267 34.83 9.92 7.83
N PRO A 268 35.26 9.52 6.61
CA PRO A 268 34.38 8.93 5.61
C PRO A 268 33.68 7.71 6.21
N THR A 269 32.36 7.68 6.14
CA THR A 269 31.52 6.62 6.70
C THR A 269 30.62 6.09 5.60
N GLU A 270 30.62 4.78 5.40
CA GLU A 270 29.69 4.11 4.51
C GLU A 270 28.44 3.68 5.26
N ARG A 271 27.30 3.71 4.58
CA ARG A 271 26.04 3.21 5.14
C ARG A 271 25.86 1.76 4.75
N ASP A 272 25.90 0.89 5.75
CA ASP A 272 25.57 -0.52 5.61
C ASP A 272 24.17 -0.78 6.19
N GLY A 273 23.21 -1.10 5.31
CA GLY A 273 21.80 -1.31 5.68
C GLY A 273 20.86 -0.12 5.47
N GLY A 274 19.62 -0.28 5.95
CA GLY A 274 18.51 0.65 5.73
C GLY A 274 18.27 1.67 6.85
N CYS A 275 18.98 1.58 7.97
CA CYS A 275 18.84 2.54 9.08
C CYS A 275 19.53 3.88 8.75
N MET A 276 18.91 4.99 9.16
CA MET A 276 19.51 6.35 9.02
C MET A 276 20.28 6.80 10.27
N HIS A 277 20.20 6.05 11.36
CA HIS A 277 20.95 6.30 12.59
C HIS A 277 22.36 5.72 12.48
N MET A 278 23.34 6.59 12.33
CA MET A 278 24.74 6.21 12.15
C MET A 278 25.54 6.43 13.43
N ILE A 279 26.38 5.47 13.78
CA ILE A 279 27.36 5.61 14.88
C ILE A 279 28.75 5.65 14.26
N CYS A 280 29.51 6.72 14.51
CA CYS A 280 30.86 6.84 13.97
C CYS A 280 31.80 5.81 14.60
N THR A 281 32.31 4.88 13.79
CA THR A 281 33.18 3.76 14.19
C THR A 281 34.61 4.20 14.53
N ARG A 282 35.00 5.46 14.30
CA ARG A 282 36.30 5.98 14.71
C ARG A 282 36.42 5.85 16.24
N PRO A 283 37.45 5.17 16.79
CA PRO A 283 37.55 4.82 18.21
C PRO A 283 37.42 5.96 19.23
N GLN A 284 37.60 7.22 18.81
CA GLN A 284 37.51 8.41 19.66
C GLN A 284 36.34 9.34 19.31
N CYS A 285 35.48 8.94 18.39
CA CYS A 285 34.36 9.77 17.95
C CYS A 285 33.04 9.33 18.59
N GLY A 286 32.63 8.07 18.34
CA GLY A 286 31.39 7.48 18.84
C GLY A 286 30.13 8.31 18.57
N PHE A 287 30.18 9.24 17.61
CA PHE A 287 29.12 10.22 17.42
C PHE A 287 27.92 9.60 16.73
N HIS A 288 26.74 9.80 17.30
CA HIS A 288 25.44 9.39 16.76
C HIS A 288 24.88 10.51 15.87
N TRP A 289 24.65 10.22 14.59
CA TRP A 289 24.24 11.22 13.60
C TRP A 289 23.27 10.66 12.58
N CYS A 290 22.49 11.55 11.95
CA CYS A 290 21.54 11.18 10.91
C CYS A 290 22.19 11.18 9.52
N TRP A 291 22.09 10.08 8.78
CA TRP A 291 22.59 9.97 7.40
C TRP A 291 21.97 10.99 6.44
N VAL A 292 20.68 11.28 6.62
CA VAL A 292 19.92 12.22 5.79
C VAL A 292 20.30 13.66 6.12
N CYS A 293 20.20 14.05 7.40
CA CYS A 293 20.37 15.44 7.83
C CYS A 293 21.83 15.88 8.00
N GLN A 294 22.77 14.95 8.19
CA GLN A 294 24.17 15.25 8.55
C GLN A 294 24.32 16.08 9.84
N THR A 295 23.40 15.86 10.80
CA THR A 295 23.33 16.51 12.12
C THR A 295 23.28 15.45 13.25
N PRO A 296 23.39 15.84 14.54
CA PRO A 296 23.19 14.89 15.65
C PRO A 296 21.86 14.14 15.52
N TRP A 297 21.86 12.84 15.85
CA TRP A 297 20.63 12.03 15.82
C TRP A 297 19.59 12.56 16.81
N SER A 298 18.33 12.67 16.37
CA SER A 298 17.25 13.26 17.16
C SER A 298 15.94 12.50 17.03
N ARG A 299 14.99 12.78 17.93
CA ARG A 299 13.61 12.23 17.86
C ARG A 299 12.87 12.65 16.58
N ASP A 300 13.21 13.79 16.01
CA ASP A 300 12.63 14.22 14.73
C ASP A 300 13.15 13.38 13.56
N CYS A 301 14.42 12.95 13.61
CA CYS A 301 15.00 12.01 12.65
C CYS A 301 14.30 10.65 12.75
N MET A 302 14.14 10.13 13.99
CA MET A 302 13.39 8.89 14.26
C MET A 302 11.96 8.96 13.70
N GLY A 303 11.28 10.09 13.87
CA GLY A 303 9.92 10.25 13.36
C GLY A 303 9.82 10.39 11.85
N SER A 304 10.76 11.08 11.21
CA SER A 304 10.60 11.52 9.82
C SER A 304 11.27 10.61 8.80
N HIS A 305 12.36 9.94 9.18
CA HIS A 305 13.17 9.11 8.28
C HIS A 305 14.07 8.15 9.07
N TRP A 306 13.49 7.31 9.94
CA TRP A 306 14.28 6.34 10.71
C TRP A 306 15.03 5.35 9.81
N PHE A 307 14.39 4.94 8.72
CA PHE A 307 14.94 4.05 7.70
C PHE A 307 14.54 4.52 6.30
N GLY A 308 15.13 3.94 5.24
CA GLY A 308 14.80 4.26 3.84
C GLY A 308 15.75 3.75 2.78
#